data_AF-A0A440WI49-F1
#
_entry.id   AF-A0A440WI49-F1
#
_cell.length_a   1.000
_cell.length_b   1.000
_cell.length_c   1.000
_cell.angle_alpha   90.00
_cell.angle_beta   90.00
_cell.angle_gamma   90.00
#
_symmetry.space_group_name_H-M   'P 1'
#
loop_
_entity.id
_entity.type
_entity.pdbx_description
1 polymer ?
#
loop_
_entity_poly.entity_id
_entity_poly.type
_entity_poly.pdbx_seq_one_letter_code
_entity_poly.pdbx_strand_id
1 'polypeptide(L)'
;MSRYTITVTSDHRSDPNAVIGYDPPLRTLFLQAFPDESGEDLALWLGTSHREYETLDALRATSLARGYEFMPLPNDVARLLAEDLAKDVDHQPHDSPLAAFLRYLQSK
;
A
#
# COMPACT_ATOMS: atom_id res chain seq x y z
N MET A 1 0.53 8.01 5.17
CA MET A 1 1.03 7.01 4.21
C MET A 1 2.42 6.59 4.65
N SER A 2 2.59 5.31 5.00
CA SER A 2 3.91 4.75 5.34
C SER A 2 4.68 4.42 4.07
N ARG A 3 6.01 4.48 4.15
CA ARG A 3 6.93 4.22 3.05
C ARG A 3 8.14 3.46 3.58
N TYR A 4 8.46 2.34 2.96
CA TYR A 4 9.58 1.48 3.31
C TYR A 4 10.38 1.15 2.06
N THR A 5 11.70 1.23 2.18
CA THR A 5 12.61 0.89 1.09
C THR A 5 12.78 -0.61 1.00
N ILE A 6 12.64 -1.16 -0.20
CA ILE A 6 12.82 -2.57 -0.53
C ILE A 6 13.56 -2.70 -1.85
N THR A 7 13.98 -3.93 -2.16
CA THR A 7 14.53 -4.26 -3.47
C THR A 7 13.43 -4.84 -4.37
N VAL A 8 13.30 -4.28 -5.57
CA VAL A 8 12.45 -4.85 -6.64
C VAL A 8 13.36 -5.27 -7.79
N THR A 9 13.21 -6.51 -8.25
CA THR A 9 13.90 -7.05 -9.41
C THR A 9 12.95 -7.17 -10.60
N SER A 10 13.51 -7.07 -11.78
CA SER A 10 12.93 -7.41 -13.07
C SER A 10 13.93 -8.27 -13.84
N ASP A 11 13.52 -8.86 -14.95
CA ASP A 11 14.37 -9.75 -15.77
C ASP A 11 15.73 -9.13 -16.18
N HIS A 12 15.84 -7.80 -16.18
CA HIS A 12 17.03 -7.09 -16.67
C HIS A 12 17.62 -6.07 -15.69
N ARG A 13 16.90 -5.72 -14.61
CA ARG A 13 17.30 -4.64 -13.70
C ARG A 13 16.85 -4.94 -12.27
N SER A 14 17.61 -4.40 -11.31
CA SER A 14 17.27 -4.42 -9.89
C SER A 14 17.23 -2.98 -9.39
N ASP A 15 16.16 -2.61 -8.69
CA ASP A 15 16.01 -1.35 -8.00
C ASP A 15 16.08 -1.58 -6.48
N PRO A 16 17.21 -1.26 -5.83
CA PRO A 16 17.37 -1.40 -4.38
C PRO A 16 16.70 -0.28 -3.58
N ASN A 17 16.17 0.75 -4.26
CA ASN A 17 15.56 1.93 -3.64
C ASN A 17 14.05 2.00 -3.89
N ALA A 18 13.44 0.89 -4.32
CA ALA A 18 12.00 0.81 -4.52
C ALA A 18 11.26 1.03 -3.19
N VAL A 19 10.05 1.58 -3.28
CA VAL A 19 9.25 1.95 -2.12
C VAL A 19 7.97 1.13 -2.09
N ILE A 20 7.75 0.44 -0.99
CA ILE A 20 6.47 -0.20 -0.65
C ILE A 20 5.85 0.48 0.56
N GLY A 21 4.53 0.51 0.64
CA GLY A 21 3.86 1.12 1.78
C GLY A 21 2.37 0.88 1.81
N TYR A 22 1.73 1.41 2.84
CA TYR A 22 0.29 1.47 2.97
C TYR A 22 -0.19 2.92 2.94
N ASP A 23 -1.21 3.18 2.13
CA ASP A 23 -1.91 4.46 2.03
C ASP A 23 -3.25 4.36 2.79
N PRO A 24 -3.38 4.96 3.99
CA PRO A 24 -4.64 4.92 4.75
C PRO A 24 -5.80 5.65 4.06
N PRO A 25 -5.64 6.86 3.48
CA PRO A 25 -6.70 7.49 2.67
C PRO A 25 -7.25 6.61 1.55
N LEU A 26 -6.38 5.93 0.80
CA LEU A 26 -6.80 5.04 -0.28
C LEU A 26 -7.12 3.63 0.21
N ARG A 27 -6.74 3.27 1.43
CA ARG A 27 -6.87 1.93 2.01
C ARG A 27 -6.27 0.85 1.12
N THR A 28 -5.06 1.11 0.60
CA THR A 28 -4.37 0.24 -0.34
C THR A 28 -2.89 0.17 -0.01
N LEU A 29 -2.30 -0.99 -0.26
CA LEU A 29 -0.88 -1.13 -0.44
C LEU A 29 -0.47 -0.52 -1.77
N PHE A 30 0.71 0.08 -1.81
CA PHE A 30 1.30 0.64 -3.02
C PHE A 30 2.75 0.17 -3.18
N LEU A 31 3.20 0.14 -4.44
CA LEU A 31 4.57 -0.18 -4.82
C LEU A 31 5.04 0.79 -5.89
N GLN A 32 6.20 1.41 -5.66
CA GLN A 32 6.87 2.32 -6.57
C GLN A 32 8.28 1.81 -6.83
N ALA A 33 8.68 1.64 -8.08
CA ALA A 33 10.02 1.18 -8.43
C ALA A 33 10.46 1.70 -9.80
N PHE A 34 11.76 1.68 -10.02
CA PHE A 34 12.45 2.11 -11.23
C PHE A 34 12.11 3.55 -11.61
N PRO A 35 12.49 4.54 -10.76
CA PRO A 35 12.42 5.93 -11.15
C PRO A 35 13.33 6.22 -12.35
N ASP A 36 12.89 7.14 -13.21
CA ASP A 36 13.71 7.71 -14.27
C ASP A 36 14.79 8.67 -13.70
N GLU A 37 15.60 9.27 -14.56
CA GLU A 37 16.67 10.19 -14.12
C GLU A 37 16.13 11.43 -13.39
N SER A 38 14.89 11.85 -13.69
CA SER A 38 14.23 12.95 -13.00
C SER A 38 13.62 12.55 -11.66
N GLY A 39 13.30 11.27 -11.48
CA GLY A 39 12.58 10.74 -10.32
C GLY A 39 11.08 11.06 -10.33
N GLU A 40 10.58 11.65 -11.41
CA GLU A 40 9.15 11.99 -11.57
C GLU A 40 8.37 10.87 -12.27
N ASP A 41 9.03 10.11 -13.16
CA ASP A 41 8.41 8.99 -13.87
C ASP A 41 8.88 7.65 -13.29
N LEU A 42 7.91 6.79 -12.99
CA LEU A 42 8.14 5.49 -12.35
C LEU A 42 7.73 4.39 -13.33
N ALA A 43 8.66 3.50 -13.70
CA ALA A 43 8.31 2.38 -14.56
C ALA A 43 7.31 1.42 -13.90
N LEU A 44 7.26 1.40 -12.56
CA LEU A 44 6.27 0.68 -11.78
C LEU A 44 5.65 1.60 -10.73
N TRP A 45 4.34 1.82 -10.85
CA TRP A 45 3.51 2.40 -9.81
C TRP A 45 2.20 1.61 -9.71
N LEU A 46 1.97 0.99 -8.55
CA LEU A 46 0.76 0.26 -8.18
C LEU A 46 0.15 0.89 -6.92
N GLY A 47 -1.18 0.80 -6.76
CA GLY A 47 -1.88 1.25 -5.56
C GLY A 47 -2.22 2.73 -5.61
N THR A 48 -2.69 3.20 -6.76
CA THR A 48 -3.10 4.60 -6.98
C THR A 48 -4.61 4.79 -6.81
N SER A 49 -5.37 3.70 -6.65
CA SER A 49 -6.81 3.72 -6.51
C SER A 49 -7.27 3.25 -5.13
N HIS A 50 -8.46 3.69 -4.72
CA HIS A 50 -9.03 3.29 -3.44
C HIS A 50 -9.30 1.77 -3.39
N ARG A 51 -8.73 1.09 -2.38
CA ARG A 51 -8.78 -0.36 -2.14
C ARG A 51 -8.32 -1.20 -3.33
N GLU A 52 -7.34 -0.72 -4.09
CA GLU A 52 -6.81 -1.45 -5.24
C GLU A 52 -6.10 -2.75 -4.81
N TYR A 53 -5.30 -2.70 -3.75
CA TYR A 53 -4.57 -3.84 -3.20
C TYR A 53 -4.67 -3.86 -1.67
N GLU A 54 -5.56 -4.69 -1.13
CA GLU A 54 -5.75 -4.86 0.31
C GLU A 54 -4.83 -5.94 0.92
N THR A 55 -4.11 -6.71 0.09
CA THR A 55 -3.21 -7.78 0.53
C THR A 55 -1.87 -7.75 -0.22
N LEU A 56 -0.80 -8.17 0.46
CA LEU A 56 0.53 -8.29 -0.15
C LEU A 56 0.54 -9.29 -1.31
N ASP A 57 -0.26 -10.36 -1.22
CA ASP A 57 -0.39 -11.35 -2.28
C ASP A 57 -1.02 -10.76 -3.55
N ALA A 58 -2.05 -9.93 -3.43
CA ALA A 58 -2.66 -9.26 -4.58
C ALA A 58 -1.68 -8.27 -5.26
N LEU A 59 -0.94 -7.51 -4.44
CA LEU A 59 0.11 -6.61 -4.94
C LEU A 59 1.23 -7.41 -5.64
N ARG A 60 1.67 -8.52 -5.04
CA ARG A 60 2.69 -9.41 -5.61
C ARG A 60 2.25 -10.03 -6.92
N ALA A 61 1.03 -10.57 -6.98
CA ALA A 61 0.51 -11.18 -8.20
C ALA A 61 0.49 -10.18 -9.37
N THR A 62 0.10 -8.93 -9.10
CA THR A 62 0.08 -7.88 -10.12
C THR A 62 1.48 -7.42 -10.52
N SER A 63 2.38 -7.28 -9.54
CA SER A 63 3.79 -7.00 -9.78
C SER A 63 4.42 -8.07 -10.69
N LEU A 64 4.20 -9.34 -10.38
CA LEU A 64 4.71 -10.47 -11.16
C LEU A 64 4.13 -10.50 -12.58
N ALA A 65 2.84 -10.21 -12.74
CA ALA A 65 2.21 -10.11 -14.05
C ALA A 65 2.82 -8.99 -14.93
N ARG A 66 3.43 -7.98 -14.30
CA ARG A 66 4.18 -6.91 -14.96
C ARG A 66 5.68 -7.20 -15.10
N GLY A 67 6.16 -8.38 -14.67
CA GLY A 67 7.56 -8.78 -14.76
C GLY A 67 8.45 -8.27 -13.62
N TYR A 68 7.84 -7.91 -12.49
CA TYR A 68 8.55 -7.39 -11.32
C TYR A 68 8.36 -8.28 -10.09
N GLU A 69 9.43 -8.61 -9.39
CA GLU A 69 9.42 -9.36 -8.13
C GLU A 69 10.06 -8.55 -7.00
N PHE A 70 9.44 -8.55 -5.83
CA PHE A 70 9.92 -7.79 -4.66
C PHE A 70 10.02 -8.63 -3.38
N MET A 71 9.83 -9.95 -3.53
CA MET A 71 9.89 -10.91 -2.44
C MET A 71 11.22 -11.68 -2.49
N PRO A 72 11.79 -12.05 -1.34
CA PRO A 72 11.26 -11.84 0.01
C PRO A 72 11.41 -10.39 0.50
N LEU A 73 10.42 -9.91 1.27
CA LEU A 73 10.54 -8.64 1.99
C LEU A 73 11.49 -8.76 3.18
N PRO A 74 12.24 -7.71 3.52
CA PRO A 74 12.94 -7.61 4.80
C PRO A 74 11.97 -7.81 5.99
N ASN A 75 12.37 -8.56 7.01
CA ASN A 75 11.50 -8.93 8.14
C ASN A 75 10.94 -7.71 8.89
N ASP A 76 11.76 -6.68 9.03
CA ASP A 76 11.39 -5.39 9.62
C ASP A 76 10.32 -4.68 8.80
N VAL A 77 10.48 -4.62 7.47
CA VAL A 77 9.49 -4.02 6.56
C VAL A 77 8.19 -4.80 6.56
N ALA A 78 8.25 -6.14 6.51
CA ALA A 78 7.06 -7.00 6.55
C ALA A 78 6.27 -6.79 7.85
N ARG A 79 6.96 -6.69 9.00
CA ARG A 79 6.33 -6.40 10.30
C ARG A 79 5.69 -5.02 10.31
N LEU A 80 6.40 -3.99 9.85
CA LEU A 80 5.90 -2.62 9.85
C LEU A 80 4.67 -2.45 8.94
N LEU A 81 4.67 -3.07 7.76
CA LEU A 81 3.50 -3.11 6.86
C LEU A 81 2.31 -3.79 7.53
N ALA A 82 2.53 -4.92 8.21
CA ALA A 82 1.46 -5.62 8.94
C ALA A 82 0.86 -4.76 10.06
N GLU A 83 1.70 -4.01 10.79
CA GLU A 83 1.26 -3.06 11.82
C GLU A 83 0.42 -1.93 11.23
N ASP A 84 0.77 -1.41 10.05
CA ASP A 84 0.00 -0.36 9.40
C ASP A 84 -1.34 -0.85 8.86
N LEU A 85 -1.38 -2.05 8.30
CA LEU A 85 -2.64 -2.69 7.90
C LEU A 85 -3.55 -2.91 9.11
N ALA A 86 -2.99 -3.32 10.26
CA ALA A 86 -3.75 -3.53 11.49
C ALA A 86 -4.36 -2.22 12.04
N LYS A 87 -3.65 -1.08 11.92
CA LYS A 87 -4.16 0.24 12.34
C LYS A 87 -5.38 0.68 11.52
N ASP A 88 -5.47 0.31 10.25
CA ASP A 88 -6.65 0.62 9.42
C ASP A 88 -7.89 -0.13 9.89
N VAL A 89 -7.72 -1.38 10.32
CA VAL A 89 -8.81 -2.20 10.87
C VAL A 89 -9.35 -1.58 12.17
N ASP A 90 -8.46 -1.02 13.00
CA ASP A 90 -8.85 -0.36 14.25
C ASP A 90 -9.54 1.01 14.00
N HIS A 91 -9.34 1.61 12.83
CA HIS A 91 -10.05 2.81 12.37
C HIS A 91 -11.40 2.53 11.69
N GLN A 92 -11.95 1.32 11.83
CA GLN A 92 -13.33 1.07 11.46
C GLN A 92 -14.24 2.10 12.16
N PRO A 93 -15.07 2.85 11.42
CA PRO A 93 -15.66 4.10 11.91
C PRO A 93 -16.80 3.80 12.89
N HIS A 94 -16.46 3.50 14.14
CA HIS A 94 -17.44 3.35 15.20
C HIS A 94 -17.94 4.69 15.73
N ASP A 95 -17.21 5.79 15.51
CA ASP A 95 -17.59 7.13 15.97
C ASP A 95 -17.45 8.20 14.88
N SER A 96 -18.07 7.98 13.72
CA SER A 96 -18.31 9.10 12.81
C SER A 96 -19.33 10.05 13.46
N PRO A 97 -19.04 11.37 13.58
CA PRO A 97 -20.00 12.36 14.09
C PRO A 97 -21.33 12.33 13.34
N LEU A 98 -21.29 11.97 12.05
CA LEU A 98 -22.49 11.77 11.22
C LEU A 98 -23.28 10.53 11.64
N ALA A 99 -22.62 9.43 12.00
CA ALA A 99 -23.31 8.24 12.50
C ALA A 99 -24.00 8.51 13.84
N ALA A 100 -23.36 9.29 14.73
CA ALA A 100 -23.97 9.74 15.98
C ALA A 100 -25.17 10.68 15.73
N PHE A 101 -25.04 11.62 14.78
CA PHE A 101 -26.11 12.54 14.40
C PHE A 101 -27.32 11.83 13.78
N LEU A 102 -27.09 10.84 12.91
CA LEU A 102 -28.16 10.03 12.31
C LEU A 102 -28.91 9.20 13.37
N ARG A 103 -28.18 8.64 14.35
CA ARG A 103 -28.79 7.93 15.49
C ARG A 103 -29.67 8.86 16.34
N TYR A 104 -29.24 10.12 16.54
CA TYR A 104 -30.03 11.13 17.25
C TYR A 104 -31.33 11.47 16.51
N LEU A 105 -31.29 11.60 15.18
CA LEU A 105 -32.46 11.91 14.37
C LEU A 105 -33.49 10.76 14.32
N GLN A 106 -33.03 9.50 14.39
CA GLN A 106 -33.90 8.32 14.38
C GLN A 106 -34.56 8.02 15.73
N SER A 107 -34.12 8.67 16.82
CA SER A 107 -34.65 8.48 18.16
C SER A 107 -35.74 9.49 18.55
N LYS A 108 -36.26 10.28 17.59
CA LYS A 108 -37.34 11.24 17.78
C LYS A 108 -38.61 10.87 17.03
#